data_AF-A0A9D8KTN9-F1
#
_entry.id   AF-A0A9D8KTN9-F1
#
_cell.length_a   1.000
_cell.length_b   1.000
_cell.length_c   1.000
_cell.angle_alpha   90.00
_cell.angle_beta   90.00
_cell.angle_gamma   90.00
#
_symmetry.space_group_name_H-M   'P 1'
#
loop_
_entity.id
_entity.type
_entity.pdbx_description
1 polymer ?
#
loop_
_entity_poly.entity_id
_entity_poly.type
_entity_poly.pdbx_seq_one_letter_code
_entity_poly.pdbx_strand_id
1 'polypeptide(L)'
;MENTPATGMAPEQFVRGYMEVDYRSRYAGVLHLHPTPSEAIAELCLFRFWLACRAYAHSGATPAPVPPLNLPPHWTPPRQAAGVDIGHALDAWYGHLLGSRFDLYDRFFQLGRNHDDPLGLDAVALALSCQLFVQPSALTRAWLHDEVHTLFSALLDAFATAPGAPQPRGGGA
;
A
#
# COMPACT_ATOMS: atom_id res chain seq x y z
N MET A 1 -29.99 1.48 5.02
CA MET A 1 -29.51 0.41 4.12
C MET A 1 -28.27 -0.15 4.77
N GLU A 2 -28.40 -1.35 5.30
CA GLU A 2 -27.39 -2.06 6.09
C GLU A 2 -26.38 -2.67 5.11
N ASN A 3 -25.14 -2.18 5.12
CA ASN A 3 -24.07 -2.73 4.28
C ASN A 3 -23.60 -4.05 4.88
N THR A 4 -24.12 -5.16 4.36
CA THR A 4 -23.59 -6.49 4.62
C THR A 4 -22.13 -6.54 4.15
N PRO A 5 -21.17 -6.97 4.97
CA PRO A 5 -19.79 -7.11 4.54
C PRO A 5 -19.74 -8.17 3.42
N ALA A 6 -19.20 -7.81 2.27
CA ALA A 6 -19.06 -8.70 1.12
C ALA A 6 -18.08 -9.83 1.46
N THR A 7 -18.58 -10.88 2.10
CA THR A 7 -17.84 -12.10 2.39
C THR A 7 -17.59 -12.80 1.05
N GLY A 8 -16.33 -13.04 0.69
CA GLY A 8 -16.00 -13.84 -0.50
C GLY A 8 -15.48 -13.08 -1.73
N MET A 9 -15.16 -11.79 -1.63
CA MET A 9 -14.59 -11.05 -2.78
C MET A 9 -13.17 -11.56 -3.10
N ALA A 10 -12.87 -11.77 -4.39
CA ALA A 10 -11.53 -12.13 -4.82
C ALA A 10 -10.54 -10.98 -4.50
N PRO A 11 -9.28 -11.28 -4.09
CA PRO A 11 -8.31 -10.25 -3.70
C PRO A 11 -8.12 -9.16 -4.76
N GLU A 12 -8.11 -9.52 -6.04
CA GLU A 12 -8.00 -8.58 -7.16
C GLU A 12 -9.19 -7.60 -7.23
N GLN A 13 -10.41 -8.08 -7.01
CA GLN A 13 -11.61 -7.23 -7.03
C GLN A 13 -11.61 -6.26 -5.84
N PHE A 14 -11.17 -6.73 -4.66
CA PHE A 14 -11.01 -5.88 -3.49
C PHE A 14 -9.95 -4.80 -3.75
N VAL A 15 -8.79 -5.19 -4.29
CA VAL A 15 -7.71 -4.24 -4.60
C VAL A 15 -8.17 -3.20 -5.60
N ARG A 16 -8.95 -3.56 -6.63
CA ARG A 16 -9.50 -2.57 -7.56
C ARG A 16 -10.33 -1.51 -6.83
N GLY A 17 -11.27 -1.91 -5.96
CA GLY A 17 -12.06 -0.96 -5.17
C GLY A 17 -11.22 -0.14 -4.18
N TYR A 18 -10.23 -0.78 -3.55
CA TYR A 18 -9.25 -0.12 -2.68
C TYR A 18 -8.43 0.96 -3.44
N MET A 19 -8.11 0.72 -4.71
CA MET A 19 -7.38 1.66 -5.56
C MET A 19 -8.26 2.76 -6.14
N GLU A 20 -9.57 2.56 -6.28
CA GLU A 20 -10.55 3.53 -6.81
C GLU A 20 -10.99 4.59 -5.76
N VAL A 21 -10.28 4.70 -4.64
CA VAL A 21 -10.58 5.69 -3.60
C VAL A 21 -10.54 7.12 -4.15
N ASP A 22 -11.41 8.01 -3.64
CA ASP A 22 -11.30 9.43 -3.92
C ASP A 22 -10.07 10.01 -3.21
N TYR A 23 -8.94 10.03 -3.91
CA TYR A 23 -7.67 10.54 -3.40
C TYR A 23 -7.76 12.00 -2.97
N ARG A 24 -8.53 12.82 -3.68
CA ARG A 24 -8.63 14.25 -3.36
C ARG A 24 -9.36 14.45 -2.04
N SER A 25 -10.44 13.71 -1.81
CA SER A 25 -11.18 13.78 -0.57
C SER A 25 -10.42 13.10 0.59
N ARG A 26 -9.89 11.90 0.37
CA ARG A 26 -9.23 11.10 1.42
C ARG A 26 -7.95 11.77 1.93
N TYR A 27 -7.15 12.34 1.03
CA TYR A 27 -5.85 12.92 1.35
C TYR A 27 -5.89 14.45 1.39
N ALA A 28 -7.07 15.08 1.48
CA ALA A 28 -7.23 16.53 1.41
C ALA A 28 -6.26 17.32 2.30
N GLY A 29 -6.03 16.87 3.54
CA GLY A 29 -5.08 17.50 4.47
C GLY A 29 -3.63 17.41 4.02
N VAL A 30 -3.21 16.27 3.48
CA VAL A 30 -1.86 16.08 2.91
C VAL A 30 -1.70 16.91 1.64
N LEU A 31 -2.70 16.86 0.75
CA LEU A 31 -2.67 17.56 -0.53
C LEU A 31 -2.68 19.08 -0.37
N HIS A 32 -3.38 19.60 0.63
CA HIS A 32 -3.40 21.03 0.93
C HIS A 32 -2.01 21.56 1.34
N LEU A 33 -1.18 20.73 1.97
CA LEU A 33 0.15 21.08 2.45
C LEU A 33 1.25 20.82 1.41
N HIS A 34 0.96 20.06 0.36
CA HIS A 34 1.95 19.65 -0.63
C HIS A 34 2.12 20.72 -1.73
N PRO A 35 3.37 21.11 -2.09
CA PRO A 35 3.60 22.13 -3.12
C PRO A 35 3.07 21.73 -4.50
N THR A 36 3.13 20.42 -4.81
CA THR A 36 2.63 19.85 -6.07
C THR A 36 1.61 18.73 -5.81
N PRO A 37 0.30 19.03 -5.64
CA PRO A 37 -0.69 18.00 -5.26
C PRO A 37 -0.78 16.81 -6.23
N SER A 38 -0.46 16.98 -7.51
CA SER A 38 -0.43 15.89 -8.49
C SER A 38 0.67 14.87 -8.20
N GLU A 39 1.87 15.32 -7.81
CA GLU A 39 2.97 14.44 -7.39
C GLU A 39 2.56 13.64 -6.15
N ALA A 40 1.95 14.29 -5.16
CA ALA A 40 1.47 13.63 -3.95
C ALA A 40 0.42 12.55 -4.27
N ILE A 41 -0.55 12.84 -5.14
CA ILE A 41 -1.54 11.85 -5.58
C ILE A 41 -0.86 10.66 -6.26
N ALA A 42 0.11 10.91 -7.15
CA ALA A 42 0.83 9.86 -7.84
C ALA A 42 1.62 8.98 -6.86
N GLU A 43 2.35 9.59 -5.91
CA GLU A 43 3.11 8.87 -4.90
C GLU A 43 2.21 8.07 -3.94
N LEU A 44 1.12 8.67 -3.46
CA LEU A 44 0.12 7.99 -2.63
C LEU A 44 -0.51 6.81 -3.37
N CYS A 45 -0.73 6.93 -4.68
CA CYS A 45 -1.27 5.84 -5.48
C CYS A 45 -0.27 4.68 -5.61
N LEU A 46 0.99 4.96 -5.95
CA LEU A 46 2.05 3.95 -6.02
C LEU A 46 2.26 3.27 -4.67
N PHE A 47 2.28 4.05 -3.59
CA PHE A 47 2.41 3.55 -2.23
C PHE A 47 1.26 2.61 -1.86
N ARG A 48 0.00 3.02 -2.10
CA ARG A 48 -1.17 2.18 -1.82
C ARG A 48 -1.12 0.86 -2.56
N PHE A 49 -0.70 0.87 -3.82
CA PHE A 49 -0.55 -0.35 -4.62
C PHE A 49 0.57 -1.25 -4.09
N TRP A 50 1.72 -0.68 -3.71
CA TRP A 50 2.79 -1.41 -3.02
C TRP A 50 2.29 -2.03 -1.71
N LEU A 51 1.55 -1.29 -0.90
CA LEU A 51 1.01 -1.74 0.39
C LEU A 51 0.07 -2.92 0.21
N ALA A 52 -0.80 -2.88 -0.81
CA ALA A 52 -1.68 -3.99 -1.15
C ALA A 52 -0.92 -5.25 -1.56
N CYS A 53 0.12 -5.10 -2.39
CA CYS A 53 0.98 -6.21 -2.76
C CYS A 53 1.70 -6.81 -1.54
N ARG A 54 2.15 -5.96 -0.61
CA ARG A 54 2.81 -6.41 0.63
C ARG A 54 1.87 -7.13 1.58
N ALA A 55 0.67 -6.61 1.78
CA ALA A 55 -0.35 -7.28 2.59
C ALA A 55 -0.73 -8.64 1.99
N TYR A 56 -0.84 -8.74 0.66
CA TYR A 56 -1.12 -10.02 -0.03
C TYR A 56 0.02 -11.03 0.13
N ALA A 57 1.28 -10.58 0.02
CA ALA A 57 2.44 -11.44 0.27
C ALA A 57 2.49 -11.89 1.74
N HIS A 58 2.09 -11.04 2.68
CA HIS A 58 2.06 -11.33 4.11
C HIS A 58 0.92 -12.27 4.50
N SER A 59 -0.22 -12.27 3.79
CA SER A 59 -1.36 -13.16 4.07
C SER A 59 -1.09 -14.64 3.78
N GLY A 60 0.15 -15.02 3.40
CA GLY A 60 0.55 -16.41 3.16
C GLY A 60 0.24 -16.93 1.76
N ALA A 61 -0.22 -16.07 0.84
CA ALA A 61 -0.46 -16.45 -0.56
C ALA A 61 0.83 -16.69 -1.37
N THR A 62 2.00 -16.32 -0.82
CA THR A 62 3.33 -16.53 -1.42
C THR A 62 4.33 -17.07 -0.38
N PRO A 63 5.22 -18.00 -0.74
CA PRO A 63 6.23 -18.54 0.19
C PRO A 63 7.25 -17.45 0.56
N ALA A 64 7.37 -17.18 1.86
CA ALA A 64 8.23 -16.21 2.55
C ALA A 64 8.40 -14.84 1.85
N PRO A 65 7.93 -13.72 2.46
CA PRO A 65 8.09 -12.37 1.90
C PRO A 65 9.55 -11.91 2.01
N VAL A 66 10.41 -12.48 1.16
CA VAL A 66 11.81 -12.09 0.97
C VAL A 66 11.84 -11.17 -0.26
N PRO A 67 12.56 -10.04 -0.23
CA PRO A 67 12.72 -9.18 -1.39
C PRO A 67 13.35 -9.91 -2.58
N PRO A 68 13.10 -9.43 -3.81
CA PRO A 68 12.21 -8.29 -4.11
C PRO A 68 10.72 -8.65 -3.98
N LEU A 69 9.86 -7.66 -3.69
CA LEU A 69 8.42 -7.85 -3.84
C LEU A 69 8.10 -8.23 -5.29
N ASN A 70 7.64 -9.46 -5.50
CA ASN A 70 7.06 -9.86 -6.78
C ASN A 70 5.61 -9.41 -6.82
N LEU A 71 5.21 -8.76 -7.92
CA LEU A 71 3.82 -8.40 -8.15
C LEU A 71 2.98 -9.69 -8.19
N PRO A 72 1.82 -9.72 -7.51
CA PRO A 72 0.89 -10.83 -7.66
C PRO A 72 0.52 -11.05 -9.13
N PRO A 73 0.34 -12.31 -9.58
CA PRO A 73 -0.07 -12.59 -10.94
C PRO A 73 -1.34 -11.82 -11.31
N HIS A 74 -1.39 -11.29 -12.54
CA HIS A 74 -2.51 -10.52 -13.10
C HIS A 74 -2.74 -9.13 -12.50
N TRP A 75 -2.00 -8.72 -11.47
CA TRP A 75 -2.11 -7.37 -10.93
C TRP A 75 -1.32 -6.39 -11.80
N THR A 76 -2.02 -5.37 -12.30
CA THR A 76 -1.42 -4.31 -13.11
C THR A 76 -1.18 -3.05 -12.26
N PRO A 77 0.05 -2.54 -12.19
CA PRO A 77 0.36 -1.27 -11.53
C PRO A 77 -0.49 -0.11 -12.09
N PRO A 78 -0.99 0.80 -11.23
CA PRO A 78 -1.83 1.91 -11.67
C PRO A 78 -1.00 2.93 -12.44
N ARG A 79 -1.46 3.32 -13.63
CA ARG A 79 -0.81 4.38 -14.44
C ARG A 79 -1.45 5.76 -14.22
N GLN A 80 -2.64 5.79 -13.65
CA GLN A 80 -3.46 6.98 -13.47
C GLN A 80 -4.08 6.98 -12.07
N ALA A 81 -4.21 8.15 -11.46
CA ALA A 81 -4.90 8.32 -10.19
C ALA A 81 -5.59 9.68 -10.13
N ALA A 82 -6.90 9.71 -9.89
CA ALA A 82 -7.69 10.95 -9.82
C ALA A 82 -7.50 11.90 -11.05
N GLY A 83 -7.27 11.33 -12.25
CA GLY A 83 -7.00 12.08 -13.47
C GLY A 83 -5.55 12.56 -13.64
N VAL A 84 -4.63 12.10 -12.78
CA VAL A 84 -3.19 12.37 -12.86
C VAL A 84 -2.48 11.20 -13.53
N ASP A 85 -1.71 11.48 -14.57
CA ASP A 85 -0.75 10.51 -15.13
C ASP A 85 0.46 10.38 -14.20
N ILE A 86 0.69 9.17 -13.69
CA ILE A 86 1.69 8.92 -12.65
C ILE A 86 3.12 9.10 -13.17
N GLY A 87 3.41 8.64 -14.39
CA GLY A 87 4.75 8.74 -14.96
C GLY A 87 5.11 10.20 -15.27
N HIS A 88 4.14 10.94 -15.81
CA HIS A 88 4.31 12.36 -16.11
C HIS A 88 4.40 13.21 -14.84
N ALA A 89 3.54 12.97 -13.84
CA ALA A 89 3.54 13.75 -12.61
C ALA A 89 4.83 13.58 -11.80
N LEU A 90 5.45 12.40 -11.83
CA LEU A 90 6.70 12.12 -11.12
C LEU A 90 7.95 12.27 -12.00
N ASP A 91 7.79 12.86 -13.20
CA ASP A 91 8.84 13.14 -14.19
C ASP A 91 9.81 11.97 -14.41
N ALA A 92 9.27 10.76 -14.55
CA ALA A 92 10.08 9.54 -14.62
C ALA A 92 9.49 8.50 -15.57
N TRP A 93 10.38 7.71 -16.20
CA TRP A 93 9.94 6.54 -16.95
C TRP A 93 9.27 5.54 -16.02
N TYR A 94 7.99 5.25 -16.30
CA TYR A 94 7.11 4.52 -15.38
C TYR A 94 7.69 3.17 -14.89
N GLY A 95 8.37 2.41 -15.76
CA GLY A 95 8.98 1.14 -15.37
C GLY A 95 10.13 1.29 -14.35
N HIS A 96 10.96 2.32 -14.51
CA HIS A 96 12.05 2.64 -13.58
C HIS A 96 11.52 3.23 -12.28
N LEU A 97 10.51 4.10 -12.39
CA LEU A 97 9.83 4.71 -11.25
C LEU A 97 9.24 3.66 -10.32
N LEU A 98 8.49 2.70 -10.87
CA LEU A 98 7.85 1.65 -10.08
C LEU A 98 8.88 0.81 -9.33
N GLY A 99 9.94 0.35 -10.02
CA GLY A 99 11.02 -0.41 -9.39
C GLY A 99 11.72 0.39 -8.28
N SER A 100 12.07 1.64 -8.55
CA SER A 100 12.75 2.51 -7.57
C SER A 100 11.91 2.76 -6.31
N ARG A 101 10.61 3.00 -6.46
CA ARG A 101 9.71 3.23 -5.31
C ARG A 101 9.47 1.95 -4.53
N PHE A 102 9.27 0.84 -5.21
CA PHE A 102 9.06 -0.46 -4.56
C PHE A 102 10.31 -0.90 -3.79
N ASP A 103 11.49 -0.75 -4.38
CA ASP A 103 12.76 -1.03 -3.71
C ASP A 103 12.97 -0.16 -2.47
N LEU A 104 12.61 1.12 -2.54
CA LEU A 104 12.68 2.02 -1.39
C LEU A 104 11.78 1.51 -0.25
N TYR A 105 10.49 1.30 -0.52
CA TYR A 105 9.55 0.87 0.51
C TYR A 105 9.89 -0.52 1.04
N ASP A 106 10.38 -1.42 0.20
CA ASP A 106 10.85 -2.75 0.60
C ASP A 106 12.03 -2.69 1.58
N ARG A 107 13.00 -1.80 1.33
CA ARG A 107 14.14 -1.62 2.24
C ARG A 107 13.69 -1.10 3.59
N PHE A 108 12.82 -0.10 3.63
CA PHE A 108 12.30 0.42 4.90
C PHE A 108 11.45 -0.63 5.63
N PHE A 109 10.63 -1.39 4.91
CA PHE A 109 9.82 -2.47 5.47
C PHE A 109 10.67 -3.60 6.07
N GLN A 110 11.87 -3.86 5.54
CA GLN A 110 12.76 -4.89 6.08
C GLN A 110 13.65 -4.36 7.21
N LEU A 111 14.30 -3.21 6.98
CA LEU A 111 15.22 -2.61 7.94
C LEU A 111 14.48 -2.07 9.17
N GLY A 112 13.22 -1.71 9.03
CA GLY A 112 12.38 -1.22 10.11
C GLY A 112 11.96 -2.29 11.12
N ARG A 113 12.04 -3.58 10.76
CA ARG A 113 11.55 -4.66 11.62
C ARG A 113 12.34 -4.75 12.91
N ASN A 114 11.63 -4.62 14.02
CA ASN A 114 12.19 -4.73 15.35
C ASN A 114 11.12 -5.28 16.32
N HIS A 115 11.41 -5.28 17.62
CA HIS A 115 10.48 -5.80 18.63
C HIS A 115 9.18 -4.99 18.72
N ASP A 116 9.28 -3.67 18.58
CA ASP A 116 8.17 -2.73 18.70
C ASP A 116 7.42 -2.54 17.37
N ASP A 117 8.10 -2.73 16.23
CA ASP A 117 7.51 -2.75 14.88
C ASP A 117 7.85 -4.07 14.16
N PRO A 118 7.13 -5.17 14.45
CA PRO A 118 7.44 -6.49 13.89
C PRO A 118 7.22 -6.57 12.38
N LEU A 119 6.39 -5.68 11.82
CA LEU A 119 6.08 -5.67 10.39
C LEU A 119 7.03 -4.75 9.61
N GLY A 120 7.52 -3.67 10.21
CA GLY A 120 8.28 -2.61 9.56
C GLY A 120 7.41 -1.47 9.03
N LEU A 121 6.17 -1.33 9.52
CA LEU A 121 5.20 -0.35 9.02
C LEU A 121 5.53 1.08 9.44
N ASP A 122 6.16 1.28 10.60
CA ASP A 122 6.51 2.62 11.10
C ASP A 122 7.61 3.22 10.23
N ALA A 123 8.61 2.39 9.90
CA ALA A 123 9.69 2.77 8.99
C ALA A 123 9.16 3.12 7.59
N VAL A 124 8.17 2.37 7.12
CA VAL A 124 7.54 2.61 5.81
C VAL A 124 6.68 3.87 5.80
N ALA A 125 5.92 4.12 6.87
CA ALA A 125 5.17 5.35 7.02
C ALA A 125 6.09 6.58 7.05
N LEU A 126 7.26 6.45 7.68
CA LEU A 126 8.31 7.46 7.62
C LEU A 126 8.85 7.65 6.19
N ALA A 127 9.12 6.55 5.48
CA ALA A 127 9.57 6.61 4.09
C ALA A 127 8.58 7.34 3.18
N LEU A 128 7.28 7.03 3.29
CA LEU A 128 6.21 7.72 2.59
C LEU A 128 6.18 9.21 2.95
N SER A 129 6.29 9.54 4.23
CA SER A 129 6.32 10.94 4.70
C SER A 129 7.47 11.72 4.06
N CYS A 130 8.64 11.11 3.92
CA CYS A 130 9.81 11.70 3.28
C CYS A 130 9.72 11.74 1.74
N GLN A 131 8.96 10.83 1.11
CA GLN A 131 8.66 10.92 -0.32
C GLN A 131 7.69 12.06 -0.62
N LEU A 132 6.71 12.29 0.26
CA LEU A 132 5.73 13.35 0.11
C LEU A 132 6.28 14.72 0.54
N PHE A 133 7.20 14.79 1.49
CA PHE A 133 7.66 16.08 2.00
C PHE A 133 9.15 16.06 2.25
N VAL A 134 9.82 17.15 1.87
CA VAL A 134 11.23 17.40 2.24
C VAL A 134 11.37 17.45 3.77
N GLN A 135 10.41 18.05 4.47
CA GLN A 135 10.34 18.11 5.93
C GLN A 135 8.89 17.91 6.40
N PRO A 136 8.45 16.66 6.65
CA PRO A 136 7.08 16.39 7.10
C PRO A 136 6.87 16.86 8.54
N SER A 137 5.77 17.57 8.79
CA SER A 137 5.40 18.01 10.14
C SER A 137 5.12 16.82 11.06
N ALA A 138 5.24 17.01 12.38
CA ALA A 138 4.91 15.94 13.35
C ALA A 138 3.46 15.45 13.20
N LEU A 139 2.52 16.37 12.96
CA LEU A 139 1.11 16.04 12.75
C LEU A 139 0.91 15.22 11.47
N THR A 140 1.56 15.62 10.37
CA THR A 140 1.49 14.90 9.09
C THR A 140 2.08 13.49 9.22
N ARG A 141 3.21 13.34 9.93
CA ARG A 141 3.82 12.02 10.18
C ARG A 141 2.92 11.12 11.01
N ALA A 142 2.35 11.64 12.10
CA ALA A 142 1.43 10.86 12.94
C ALA A 142 0.19 10.42 12.16
N TRP A 143 -0.38 11.32 11.33
CA TRP A 143 -1.53 10.98 10.50
C TRP A 143 -1.18 9.92 9.43
N LEU A 144 -0.05 10.06 8.73
CA LEU A 144 0.39 9.08 7.74
C LEU A 144 0.71 7.74 8.37
N HIS A 145 1.30 7.73 9.57
CA HIS A 145 1.51 6.53 10.36
C HIS A 145 0.21 5.77 10.60
N ASP A 146 -0.80 6.43 11.19
CA ASP A 146 -2.08 5.81 11.52
C ASP A 146 -2.83 5.34 10.25
N GLU A 147 -2.74 6.12 9.18
CA GLU A 147 -3.31 5.78 7.88
C GLU A 147 -2.66 4.51 7.30
N VAL A 148 -1.33 4.38 7.34
CA VAL A 148 -0.62 3.19 6.83
C VAL A 148 -1.03 1.93 7.59
N HIS A 149 -1.06 1.99 8.92
CA HIS A 149 -1.48 0.88 9.78
C HIS A 149 -2.94 0.48 9.54
N THR A 150 -3.83 1.48 9.43
CA THR A 150 -5.25 1.26 9.15
C THR A 150 -5.46 0.58 7.80
N LEU A 151 -4.77 1.05 6.76
CA LEU A 151 -4.86 0.47 5.42
C LEU A 151 -4.29 -0.95 5.39
N PHE A 152 -3.15 -1.19 6.02
CA PHE A 152 -2.53 -2.51 6.03
C PHE A 152 -3.41 -3.54 6.75
N SER A 153 -3.99 -3.17 7.90
CA SER A 153 -4.92 -4.02 8.65
C SER A 153 -6.17 -4.36 7.82
N ALA A 154 -6.79 -3.36 7.19
CA ALA A 154 -7.95 -3.56 6.34
C ALA A 154 -7.66 -4.47 5.12
N LEU A 155 -6.46 -4.36 4.55
CA LEU A 155 -6.00 -5.25 3.48
C LEU A 155 -5.85 -6.69 3.97
N LEU A 156 -5.23 -6.90 5.15
CA LEU A 156 -5.07 -8.24 5.72
C LEU A 156 -6.43 -8.90 6.02
N ASP A 157 -7.37 -8.15 6.60
CA ASP A 157 -8.72 -8.64 6.88
C ASP A 157 -9.46 -9.03 5.59
N ALA A 158 -9.35 -8.21 4.55
CA ALA A 158 -9.93 -8.49 3.25
C ALA A 158 -9.32 -9.74 2.59
N PHE A 159 -8.01 -9.95 2.72
CA PHE A 159 -7.35 -11.12 2.16
C PHE A 159 -7.58 -12.39 2.97
N ALA A 160 -7.76 -12.29 4.29
CA ALA A 160 -8.11 -13.42 5.16
C ALA A 160 -9.54 -13.94 4.88
N THR A 161 -10.45 -13.07 4.45
CA THR A 161 -11.86 -13.40 4.16
C THR A 161 -12.12 -13.83 2.71
N ALA A 162 -11.08 -13.82 1.87
CA ALA A 162 -11.19 -14.28 0.48
C ALA A 162 -11.32 -15.81 0.40
N PRO A 163 -12.21 -16.36 -0.45
CA PRO A 163 -12.41 -17.79 -0.58
C PRO A 163 -11.23 -18.38 -1.36
N GLY A 164 -10.34 -19.08 -0.65
CA GLY A 164 -9.14 -19.68 -1.23
C GLY A 164 -7.89 -19.67 -0.36
N ALA A 165 -7.91 -19.02 0.81
CA ALA A 165 -6.82 -19.16 1.78
C ALA A 165 -6.69 -20.65 2.17
N PRO A 166 -5.54 -21.29 1.95
CA PRO A 166 -5.36 -22.69 2.30
C PRO A 166 -5.54 -22.81 3.83
N GLN A 167 -6.60 -23.51 4.25
CA GLN A 167 -6.74 -23.89 5.64
C GLN A 167 -5.46 -24.63 6.06
N PRO A 168 -4.89 -24.34 7.25
CA PRO A 168 -3.87 -25.22 7.80
C PRO A 168 -4.53 -26.58 7.95
N ARG A 169 -4.08 -27.56 7.17
CA ARG A 169 -4.46 -28.96 7.36
C ARG A 169 -4.06 -29.31 8.78
N GLY A 170 -5.03 -29.35 9.68
CA GLY A 170 -4.86 -29.84 11.04
C GLY A 170 -4.17 -31.20 10.94
N GLY A 171 -2.99 -31.29 11.56
CA GLY A 171 -2.22 -32.52 11.64
C GLY A 171 -3.05 -33.57 12.34
N GLY A 172 -3.55 -34.53 11.56
CA GLY A 172 -4.14 -35.76 12.05
C GLY A 172 -3.24 -36.92 11.63
N ALA A 173 -2.40 -37.37 12.54
CA ALA A 173 -2.01 -38.77 12.78
C ALA A 173 -1.06 -38.80 13.98
#